data_AF-A0A975I668-F1
#
_entry.id   AF-A0A975I668-F1
#
_cell.length_a   1.000
_cell.length_b   1.000
_cell.length_c   1.000
_cell.angle_alpha   90.00
_cell.angle_beta   90.00
_cell.angle_gamma   90.00
#
_symmetry.space_group_name_H-M   'P 1'
#
loop_
_entity.id
_entity.type
_entity.pdbx_description
1 polymer ?
#
loop_
_entity_poly.entity_id
_entity_poly.type
_entity_poly.pdbx_seq_one_letter_code
_entity_poly.pdbx_strand_id
1 'polypeptide(L)'
;MMNTTHQSFRENGYAVFPSALSDAELSMLLQSCQTLLDEPIDDGGHSGKHKIGLGSARRFLAHRHEEFPELEAFLLGNTIAKINETCLGDSGTLFNEQFVVKGSGTGASFAWHQDGAYVGFDHKAYLTIWIALDDTTEENGCVYVLPRNLNESPGLDPHEWLEESNELNGYSGEDPGKAMTCPAGTIVAFSSETLHRSGPNTTDKPRRAYICQYSVETIIDPETGKPKRYAKKVGNSVAA
;
A
#
# COMPACT_ATOMS: atom_id res chain seq x y z
N MET A 1 -20.13 -12.98 -5.35
CA MET A 1 -20.12 -13.39 -3.93
C MET A 1 -18.67 -13.58 -3.51
N MET A 2 -18.04 -12.55 -2.93
CA MET A 2 -16.76 -12.74 -2.23
C MET A 2 -17.02 -12.59 -0.75
N ASN A 3 -17.30 -13.74 -0.13
CA ASN A 3 -17.39 -13.84 1.31
C ASN A 3 -15.96 -14.03 1.84
N THR A 4 -15.11 -13.03 1.64
CA THR A 4 -13.81 -13.02 2.32
C THR A 4 -14.11 -12.66 3.75
N THR A 5 -14.10 -13.64 4.65
CA THR A 5 -14.25 -13.40 6.08
C THR A 5 -12.90 -13.00 6.67
N HIS A 6 -12.91 -12.32 7.82
CA HIS A 6 -11.70 -12.04 8.59
C HIS A 6 -10.84 -13.28 8.82
N GLN A 7 -11.49 -14.43 9.06
CA GLN A 7 -10.80 -15.72 9.17
C GLN A 7 -10.04 -16.08 7.88
N SER A 8 -10.67 -15.96 6.71
CA SER A 8 -10.02 -16.24 5.42
C SER A 8 -8.82 -15.31 5.17
N PHE A 9 -8.94 -14.03 5.52
CA PHE A 9 -7.80 -13.11 5.46
C PHE A 9 -6.65 -13.58 6.36
N ARG A 10 -6.94 -14.01 7.60
CA ARG A 10 -5.92 -14.51 8.54
C ARG A 10 -5.27 -15.81 8.07
N GLU A 11 -6.02 -16.71 7.46
CA GLU A 11 -5.49 -17.99 6.94
C GLU A 11 -4.61 -17.80 5.70
N ASN A 12 -4.83 -16.74 4.91
CA ASN A 12 -4.11 -16.51 3.66
C ASN A 12 -3.04 -15.41 3.74
N GLY A 13 -3.16 -14.46 4.67
CA GLY A 13 -2.32 -13.27 4.76
C GLY A 13 -2.75 -12.13 3.82
N TYR A 14 -3.68 -12.40 2.92
CA TYR A 14 -4.19 -11.44 1.95
C TYR A 14 -5.66 -11.70 1.58
N ALA A 15 -6.27 -10.70 0.95
CA ALA A 15 -7.61 -10.72 0.38
C ALA A 15 -7.64 -9.91 -0.92
N VAL A 16 -8.48 -10.32 -1.87
CA VAL A 16 -8.69 -9.58 -3.12
C VAL A 16 -10.15 -9.17 -3.21
N PHE A 17 -10.39 -7.92 -3.56
CA PHE A 17 -11.71 -7.33 -3.73
C PHE A 17 -11.78 -6.75 -5.16
N PRO A 18 -12.21 -7.56 -6.14
CA PRO A 18 -12.42 -7.09 -7.51
C PRO A 18 -13.56 -6.08 -7.54
N SER A 19 -13.40 -5.03 -8.35
CA SER A 19 -14.41 -3.98 -8.53
C SER A 19 -14.86 -3.36 -7.19
N ALA A 20 -13.91 -3.18 -6.26
CA ALA A 20 -14.19 -2.60 -4.95
C ALA A 20 -14.47 -1.10 -5.05
N LEU A 21 -13.88 -0.44 -6.04
CA LEU A 21 -14.09 0.98 -6.31
C LEU A 21 -15.26 1.16 -7.28
N SER A 22 -16.06 2.19 -7.03
CA SER A 22 -16.92 2.78 -8.04
C SER A 22 -16.09 3.53 -9.10
N ASP A 23 -16.68 3.72 -10.29
CA ASP A 23 -16.04 4.49 -11.36
C ASP A 23 -15.67 5.92 -10.91
N ALA A 24 -16.47 6.51 -10.02
CA ALA A 24 -16.22 7.83 -9.45
C ALA A 24 -14.99 7.84 -8.52
N GLU A 25 -14.85 6.84 -7.65
CA GLU A 25 -13.68 6.72 -6.76
C GLU A 25 -12.40 6.47 -7.56
N LEU A 26 -12.45 5.57 -8.55
CA LEU A 26 -11.30 5.30 -9.42
C LEU A 26 -10.89 6.56 -10.20
N SER A 27 -11.87 7.26 -10.79
CA SER A 27 -11.61 8.51 -11.53
C SER A 27 -11.03 9.60 -10.63
N MET A 28 -11.53 9.74 -9.40
CA MET A 28 -11.02 10.68 -8.41
C MET A 28 -9.55 10.37 -8.07
N LEU A 29 -9.22 9.12 -7.73
CA LEU A 29 -7.84 8.74 -7.41
C LEU A 29 -6.88 8.95 -8.58
N LEU A 30 -7.33 8.67 -9.80
CA LEU A 30 -6.57 8.93 -11.02
C LEU A 30 -6.31 10.43 -11.21
N GLN A 31 -7.30 11.28 -10.97
CA GLN A 31 -7.17 12.73 -11.08
C GLN A 31 -6.26 13.32 -10.00
N SER A 32 -6.37 12.87 -8.74
CA SER A 32 -5.46 13.29 -7.67
C SER A 32 -4.03 12.86 -7.97
N CYS A 33 -3.83 11.62 -8.44
CA CYS A 33 -2.51 11.12 -8.84
C CYS A 33 -1.92 11.96 -9.98
N GLN A 34 -2.72 12.26 -11.02
CA GLN A 34 -2.27 13.08 -12.15
C GLN A 34 -1.90 14.49 -11.72
N THR A 35 -2.73 15.12 -10.88
CA THR A 35 -2.47 16.46 -10.35
C THR A 35 -1.11 16.52 -9.63
N LEU A 36 -0.84 15.52 -8.78
CA LEU A 36 0.44 15.40 -8.07
C LEU A 36 1.62 15.07 -9.01
N LEU A 37 1.39 14.37 -10.12
CA LEU A 37 2.42 14.09 -11.11
C LEU A 37 2.81 15.32 -11.93
N ASP A 38 1.84 16.21 -12.18
CA ASP A 38 1.99 17.47 -12.93
C ASP A 38 2.64 18.58 -12.11
N GLU A 39 2.71 18.44 -10.78
CA GLU A 39 3.50 19.33 -9.94
C GLU A 39 4.96 19.35 -10.40
N PRO A 40 5.61 20.54 -10.37
CA PRO A 40 7.03 20.64 -10.65
C PRO A 40 7.81 19.64 -9.78
N ILE A 41 8.70 18.90 -10.42
CA ILE A 41 9.64 18.06 -9.71
C ILE A 41 10.58 19.00 -8.95
N ASP A 42 10.41 19.12 -7.63
CA ASP A 42 11.34 19.87 -6.78
C ASP A 42 12.68 19.11 -6.74
N ASP A 43 13.68 19.67 -7.41
CA ASP A 43 15.04 19.15 -7.51
C ASP A 43 15.97 19.65 -6.38
N GLY A 44 15.46 20.42 -5.41
CA GLY A 44 16.22 20.70 -4.19
C GLY A 44 15.68 21.81 -3.31
N GLY A 45 14.94 21.48 -2.25
CA GLY A 45 14.53 22.52 -1.30
C GLY A 45 13.85 22.11 0.01
N HIS A 46 14.36 21.11 0.75
CA HIS A 46 14.16 20.93 2.21
C HIS A 46 12.81 21.39 2.84
N SER A 47 11.83 20.49 2.96
CA SER A 47 11.01 20.38 4.19
C SER A 47 10.35 18.99 4.33
N GLY A 48 11.08 18.06 4.95
CA GLY A 48 10.57 17.06 5.91
C GLY A 48 9.34 16.16 5.68
N LYS A 49 8.51 16.23 4.62
CA LYS A 49 7.29 15.39 4.52
C LYS A 49 6.92 14.80 3.15
N HIS A 50 7.56 15.17 2.05
CA HIS A 50 7.27 14.55 0.75
C HIS A 50 8.57 14.07 0.11
N LYS A 51 8.90 12.78 0.29
CA LYS A 51 9.94 12.13 -0.50
C LYS A 51 9.39 11.91 -1.92
N ILE A 52 9.43 12.92 -2.77
CA ILE A 52 9.20 12.73 -4.21
C ILE A 52 10.46 12.06 -4.76
N GLY A 53 10.43 10.73 -4.79
CA GLY A 53 11.52 9.92 -5.34
C GLY A 53 11.74 10.25 -6.82
N LEU A 54 12.91 10.81 -7.12
CA LEU A 54 13.43 11.21 -8.44
C LEU A 54 13.84 10.04 -9.34
N GLY A 55 13.26 8.85 -9.15
CA GLY A 55 13.45 7.77 -10.11
C GLY A 55 12.50 7.98 -11.28
N SER A 56 13.01 8.21 -12.50
CA SER A 56 12.22 7.93 -13.72
C SER A 56 11.61 6.52 -13.67
N ALA A 57 12.22 5.63 -12.89
CA ALA A 57 11.76 4.29 -12.59
C ALA A 57 10.60 4.20 -11.56
N ARG A 58 10.66 4.95 -10.45
CA ARG A 58 9.63 4.92 -9.38
C ARG A 58 9.44 6.30 -8.77
N ARG A 59 8.19 6.76 -8.72
CA ARG A 59 7.77 7.95 -7.99
C ARG A 59 6.85 7.56 -6.83
N PHE A 60 7.11 8.14 -5.67
CA PHE A 60 6.24 8.06 -4.50
C PHE A 60 5.66 9.44 -4.24
N LEU A 61 4.34 9.55 -4.24
CA LEU A 61 3.62 10.79 -3.93
C LEU A 61 2.89 10.52 -2.62
N ALA A 62 3.62 10.71 -1.52
CA ALA A 62 3.19 10.32 -0.19
C ALA A 62 2.62 11.51 0.57
N HIS A 63 1.66 11.22 1.46
CA HIS A 63 1.29 12.09 2.56
C HIS A 63 0.55 13.37 2.17
N ARG A 64 -0.14 13.34 1.03
CA ARG A 64 -0.82 14.49 0.43
C ARG A 64 -2.33 14.47 0.66
N HIS A 65 -2.90 13.44 1.30
CA HIS A 65 -4.36 13.33 1.41
C HIS A 65 -5.05 14.51 2.09
N GLU A 66 -4.40 15.19 3.04
CA GLU A 66 -4.97 16.37 3.73
C GLU A 66 -5.12 17.60 2.80
N GLU A 67 -4.47 17.59 1.64
CA GLU A 67 -4.56 18.66 0.64
C GLU A 67 -5.70 18.44 -0.36
N PHE A 68 -6.27 17.23 -0.41
CA PHE A 68 -7.32 16.81 -1.32
C PHE A 68 -8.51 16.28 -0.50
N PRO A 69 -9.52 17.10 -0.17
CA PRO A 69 -10.65 16.70 0.68
C PRO A 69 -11.36 15.44 0.21
N GLU A 70 -11.46 15.22 -1.10
CA GLU A 70 -12.02 14.02 -1.71
C GLU A 70 -11.16 12.77 -1.47
N LEU A 71 -9.84 12.92 -1.42
CA LEU A 71 -8.91 11.83 -1.12
C LEU A 71 -8.98 11.46 0.36
N GLU A 72 -9.03 12.45 1.25
CA GLU A 72 -9.25 12.22 2.68
C GLU A 72 -10.62 11.56 2.93
N ALA A 73 -11.68 12.05 2.30
CA ALA A 73 -13.02 11.48 2.42
C ALA A 73 -13.05 10.02 1.94
N PHE A 74 -12.33 9.69 0.87
CA PHE A 74 -12.19 8.31 0.40
C PHE A 74 -11.46 7.42 1.41
N LEU A 75 -10.30 7.86 1.92
CA LEU A 75 -9.48 7.12 2.89
C LEU A 75 -10.23 6.84 4.21
N LEU A 76 -11.17 7.70 4.60
CA LEU A 76 -11.97 7.54 5.82
C LEU A 76 -13.39 7.03 5.54
N GLY A 77 -13.72 6.75 4.27
CA GLY A 77 -15.05 6.46 3.78
C GLY A 77 -15.45 4.98 3.79
N ASN A 78 -16.67 4.73 3.32
CA ASN A 78 -17.34 3.42 3.41
C ASN A 78 -16.61 2.29 2.69
N THR A 79 -16.01 2.56 1.53
CA THR A 79 -15.27 1.56 0.76
C THR A 79 -14.11 1.02 1.59
N ILE A 80 -13.28 1.92 2.12
CA ILE A 80 -12.15 1.56 2.99
C ILE A 80 -12.61 0.95 4.32
N ALA A 81 -13.70 1.46 4.91
CA ALA A 81 -14.27 0.93 6.15
C ALA A 81 -14.62 -0.57 6.02
N LYS A 82 -15.26 -0.96 4.91
CA LYS A 82 -15.61 -2.37 4.63
C LYS A 82 -14.38 -3.26 4.49
N ILE A 83 -13.32 -2.77 3.84
CA ILE A 83 -12.06 -3.52 3.70
C ILE A 83 -11.40 -3.70 5.07
N ASN A 84 -11.37 -2.66 5.90
CA ASN A 84 -10.85 -2.74 7.27
C ASN A 84 -11.66 -3.73 8.12
N GLU A 85 -13.00 -3.62 8.14
CA GLU A 85 -13.85 -4.55 8.88
C GLU A 85 -13.62 -6.00 8.43
N THR A 86 -13.49 -6.21 7.12
CA THR A 86 -13.21 -7.54 6.56
C THR A 86 -11.85 -8.08 6.98
N CYS A 87 -10.77 -7.28 6.87
CA CYS A 87 -9.41 -7.76 7.04
C CYS A 87 -8.91 -7.67 8.50
N LEU A 88 -9.25 -6.60 9.22
CA LEU A 88 -8.86 -6.37 10.61
C LEU A 88 -9.89 -6.91 11.62
N GLY A 89 -11.15 -7.10 11.21
CA GLY A 89 -12.24 -7.41 12.14
C GLY A 89 -12.70 -6.20 12.98
N ASP A 90 -12.19 -5.00 12.69
CA ASP A 90 -12.47 -3.76 13.39
C ASP A 90 -12.25 -2.56 12.42
N SER A 91 -12.60 -1.36 12.88
CA SER A 91 -12.22 -0.10 12.24
C SER A 91 -10.70 0.08 12.25
N GLY A 92 -10.14 0.47 11.11
CA GLY A 92 -8.73 0.84 11.00
C GLY A 92 -8.44 2.28 11.42
N THR A 93 -7.19 2.53 11.79
CA THR A 93 -6.60 3.86 11.96
C THR A 93 -5.58 4.08 10.84
N LEU A 94 -5.85 5.02 9.94
CA LEU A 94 -4.94 5.43 8.88
C LEU A 94 -3.67 5.98 9.52
N PHE A 95 -2.53 5.39 9.15
CA PHE A 95 -1.23 5.90 9.55
C PHE A 95 -0.30 6.17 8.36
N ASN A 96 -0.53 5.60 7.17
CA ASN A 96 0.30 5.89 6.00
C ASN A 96 -0.53 5.85 4.72
N GLU A 97 -0.25 6.73 3.78
CA GLU A 97 -0.78 6.67 2.42
C GLU A 97 0.23 7.21 1.42
N GLN A 98 0.19 6.68 0.19
CA GLN A 98 0.96 7.21 -0.93
C GLN A 98 0.48 6.66 -2.27
N PHE A 99 0.61 7.46 -3.31
CA PHE A 99 0.66 6.93 -4.68
C PHE A 99 2.04 6.35 -4.96
N VAL A 100 2.07 5.20 -5.62
CA VAL A 100 3.28 4.56 -6.14
C VAL A 100 3.14 4.41 -7.64
N VAL A 101 3.99 5.13 -8.37
CA VAL A 101 3.99 5.15 -9.84
C VAL A 101 5.27 4.50 -10.33
N LYS A 102 5.13 3.41 -11.10
CA LYS A 102 6.24 2.82 -11.85
C LYS A 102 6.29 3.42 -13.24
N GLY A 103 7.43 3.98 -13.63
CA GLY A 103 7.62 4.53 -14.97
C GLY A 103 7.62 3.45 -16.05
N SER A 104 7.32 3.84 -17.28
CA SER A 104 7.33 2.99 -18.47
C SER A 104 8.73 2.52 -18.84
N GLY A 105 8.91 1.25 -19.18
CA GLY A 105 10.16 0.68 -19.67
C GLY A 105 11.27 0.67 -18.63
N THR A 106 10.92 0.65 -17.35
CA THR A 106 11.87 0.78 -16.24
C THR A 106 12.11 -0.57 -15.58
N GLY A 107 13.38 -0.84 -15.22
CA GLY A 107 13.77 -2.05 -14.51
C GLY A 107 13.42 -2.05 -13.02
N ALA A 108 12.71 -1.04 -12.51
CA ALA A 108 12.48 -0.94 -11.08
C ALA A 108 11.44 -1.93 -10.57
N SER A 109 11.92 -2.88 -9.78
CA SER A 109 11.15 -3.80 -8.96
C SER A 109 11.15 -3.35 -7.49
N PHE A 110 10.46 -4.11 -6.65
CA PHE A 110 10.73 -4.14 -5.21
C PHE A 110 11.13 -5.56 -4.85
N ALA A 111 12.16 -5.72 -4.02
CA ALA A 111 12.51 -7.01 -3.42
C ALA A 111 11.38 -7.58 -2.56
N TRP A 112 11.47 -8.85 -2.18
CA TRP A 112 10.51 -9.46 -1.26
C TRP A 112 10.61 -8.82 0.11
N HIS A 113 9.54 -8.27 0.64
CA HIS A 113 9.56 -7.64 1.96
C HIS A 113 8.22 -7.80 2.69
N GLN A 114 8.27 -7.56 4.00
CA GLN A 114 7.11 -7.34 4.85
C GLN A 114 7.10 -5.86 5.22
N ASP A 115 5.99 -5.17 4.99
CA ASP A 115 5.88 -3.72 5.24
C ASP A 115 6.20 -3.37 6.71
N GLY A 116 5.88 -4.27 7.65
CA GLY A 116 6.17 -4.07 9.08
C GLY A 116 7.67 -3.89 9.35
N ALA A 117 8.54 -4.50 8.56
CA ALA A 117 9.98 -4.40 8.73
C ALA A 117 10.52 -2.97 8.49
N TYR A 118 9.79 -2.13 7.72
CA TYR A 118 10.16 -0.73 7.50
C TYR A 118 9.75 0.22 8.63
N VAL A 119 8.99 -0.25 9.64
CA VAL A 119 8.59 0.62 10.77
C VAL A 119 9.78 0.88 11.71
N GLY A 120 10.63 -0.13 11.90
CA GLY A 120 11.90 -0.02 12.64
C GLY A 120 11.80 -0.22 14.16
N PHE A 121 10.62 -0.57 14.68
CA PHE A 121 10.40 -0.88 16.10
C PHE A 121 9.20 -1.83 16.24
N ASP A 122 9.00 -2.40 17.43
CA ASP A 122 7.91 -3.35 17.69
C ASP A 122 6.53 -2.68 17.58
N HIS A 123 5.61 -3.31 16.84
CA HIS A 123 4.25 -2.83 16.63
C HIS A 123 3.33 -4.01 16.28
N LYS A 124 2.02 -3.86 16.53
CA LYS A 124 1.03 -4.84 16.04
C LYS A 124 0.97 -4.85 14.51
N ALA A 125 0.70 -6.03 13.95
CA ALA A 125 0.41 -6.16 12.52
C ALA A 125 -0.66 -5.15 12.07
N TYR A 126 -0.47 -4.60 10.88
CA TYR A 126 -1.39 -3.66 10.25
C TYR A 126 -1.78 -4.12 8.85
N LEU A 127 -2.81 -3.50 8.29
CA LEU A 127 -3.31 -3.79 6.96
C LEU A 127 -2.68 -2.86 5.94
N THR A 128 -2.15 -3.40 4.85
CA THR A 128 -1.85 -2.66 3.63
C THR A 128 -2.99 -2.88 2.63
N ILE A 129 -3.61 -1.80 2.17
CA ILE A 129 -4.59 -1.78 1.08
C ILE A 129 -3.89 -1.24 -0.16
N TRP A 130 -3.64 -2.12 -1.13
CA TRP A 130 -3.05 -1.77 -2.42
C TRP A 130 -4.15 -1.69 -3.49
N ILE A 131 -4.30 -0.52 -4.10
CA ILE A 131 -5.37 -0.22 -5.05
C ILE A 131 -4.78 -0.09 -6.45
N ALA A 132 -5.23 -0.95 -7.37
CA ALA A 132 -4.90 -0.85 -8.79
C ALA A 132 -5.59 0.37 -9.41
N LEU A 133 -4.82 1.35 -9.88
CA LEU A 133 -5.38 2.50 -10.62
C LEU A 133 -5.35 2.31 -12.14
N ASP A 134 -4.48 1.42 -12.60
CA ASP A 134 -4.38 0.95 -13.97
C ASP A 134 -4.66 -0.56 -14.00
N ASP A 135 -4.95 -1.12 -15.16
CA ASP A 135 -4.93 -2.58 -15.33
C ASP A 135 -3.53 -3.11 -15.01
N THR A 136 -3.44 -4.20 -14.25
CA THR A 136 -2.18 -4.70 -13.71
C THR A 136 -1.87 -6.08 -14.28
N THR A 137 -0.67 -6.20 -14.80
CA THR A 137 -0.14 -7.42 -15.43
C THR A 137 1.25 -7.70 -14.86
N GLU A 138 1.77 -8.90 -15.11
CA GLU A 138 3.16 -9.21 -14.74
C GLU A 138 4.14 -8.29 -15.49
N GLU A 139 3.84 -7.97 -16.76
CA GLU A 139 4.66 -7.11 -17.62
C GLU A 139 4.75 -5.67 -17.13
N ASN A 140 3.67 -5.12 -16.54
CA ASN A 140 3.68 -3.77 -15.98
C ASN A 140 3.99 -3.71 -14.48
N GLY A 141 4.46 -4.83 -13.93
CA GLY A 141 4.99 -4.91 -12.57
C GLY A 141 3.92 -4.95 -11.50
N CYS A 142 2.93 -5.84 -11.63
CA CYS A 142 1.97 -6.17 -10.60
C CYS A 142 2.64 -6.57 -9.27
N VAL A 143 1.86 -6.56 -8.19
CA VAL A 143 2.30 -7.09 -6.90
C VAL A 143 2.28 -8.62 -6.95
N TYR A 144 3.24 -9.24 -6.28
CA TYR A 144 3.20 -10.65 -5.95
C TYR A 144 3.07 -10.76 -4.43
N VAL A 145 2.25 -11.70 -3.96
CA VAL A 145 2.14 -12.02 -2.54
C VAL A 145 2.57 -13.47 -2.33
N LEU A 146 3.27 -13.74 -1.23
CA LEU A 146 3.54 -15.09 -0.78
C LEU A 146 2.52 -15.40 0.33
N PRO A 147 1.49 -16.24 0.08
CA PRO A 147 0.45 -16.53 1.06
C PRO A 147 1.03 -17.04 2.38
N ARG A 148 0.48 -16.55 3.49
CA ARG A 148 0.96 -16.85 4.84
C ARG A 148 -0.22 -17.01 5.79
N ASN A 149 -0.27 -18.13 6.51
CA ASN A 149 -1.24 -18.29 7.59
C ASN A 149 -0.78 -17.49 8.81
N LEU A 150 -1.41 -16.33 9.05
CA LEU A 150 -1.09 -15.41 10.14
C LEU A 150 -1.43 -15.96 11.53
N ASN A 151 -2.22 -17.04 11.62
CA ASN A 151 -2.48 -17.72 12.89
C ASN A 151 -1.33 -18.66 13.27
N GLU A 152 -0.70 -19.28 12.27
CA GLU A 152 0.35 -20.29 12.47
C GLU A 152 1.76 -19.69 12.42
N SER A 153 1.94 -18.61 11.68
CA SER A 153 3.23 -17.94 11.52
C SER A 153 3.07 -16.43 11.64
N PRO A 154 2.70 -15.89 12.81
CA PRO A 154 2.66 -14.44 13.01
C PRO A 154 4.07 -13.83 12.99
N GLY A 155 4.15 -12.52 12.81
CA GLY A 155 5.38 -11.75 12.92
C GLY A 155 6.20 -11.62 11.64
N LEU A 156 7.36 -10.97 11.80
CA LEU A 156 8.28 -10.65 10.72
C LEU A 156 9.34 -11.74 10.57
N ASP A 157 9.64 -12.11 9.33
CA ASP A 157 10.81 -12.92 9.00
C ASP A 157 12.08 -12.06 9.07
N PRO A 158 13.29 -12.65 9.12
CA PRO A 158 14.51 -11.89 9.00
C PRO A 158 14.60 -11.16 7.65
N HIS A 159 14.92 -9.87 7.68
CA HIS A 159 15.23 -9.08 6.48
C HIS A 159 16.70 -8.72 6.43
N GLU A 160 17.26 -8.77 5.22
CA GLU A 160 18.59 -8.25 4.91
C GLU A 160 18.43 -6.94 4.14
N TRP A 161 19.28 -5.97 4.47
CA TRP A 161 19.33 -4.71 3.74
C TRP A 161 20.19 -4.87 2.47
N LEU A 162 19.59 -4.63 1.30
CA LEU A 162 20.27 -4.65 0.01
C LEU A 162 20.76 -3.24 -0.32
N GLU A 163 22.06 -2.99 -0.15
CA GLU A 163 22.66 -1.66 -0.39
C GLU A 163 22.53 -1.19 -1.85
N GLU A 164 22.58 -2.11 -2.81
CA GLU A 164 22.51 -1.78 -4.24
C GLU A 164 21.15 -1.20 -4.66
N SER A 165 20.07 -1.69 -4.05
CA SER A 165 18.69 -1.25 -4.33
C SER A 165 18.10 -0.36 -3.24
N ASN A 166 18.77 -0.22 -2.10
CA ASN A 166 18.31 0.51 -0.92
C ASN A 166 16.93 0.00 -0.43
N GLU A 167 16.82 -1.33 -0.32
CA GLU A 167 15.59 -2.06 0.00
C GLU A 167 15.85 -3.19 1.00
N LEU A 168 14.84 -3.54 1.79
CA LEU A 168 14.84 -4.79 2.56
C LEU A 168 14.46 -5.98 1.67
N ASN A 169 15.16 -7.09 1.87
CA ASN A 169 14.80 -8.39 1.31
C ASN A 169 14.60 -9.43 2.42
N GLY A 170 13.41 -9.99 2.53
CA GLY A 170 13.03 -10.98 3.54
C GLY A 170 12.80 -12.39 2.98
N TYR A 171 13.03 -12.61 1.68
CA TYR A 171 12.83 -13.92 1.07
C TYR A 171 13.72 -14.12 -0.16
N SER A 172 14.45 -15.23 -0.16
CA SER A 172 15.33 -15.66 -1.26
C SER A 172 15.07 -17.11 -1.68
N GLY A 173 13.89 -17.64 -1.33
CA GLY A 173 13.48 -18.99 -1.72
C GLY A 173 12.99 -19.07 -3.16
N GLU A 174 12.64 -20.28 -3.59
CA GLU A 174 12.26 -20.58 -4.98
C GLU A 174 10.78 -20.33 -5.30
N ASP A 175 9.92 -20.17 -4.29
CA ASP A 175 8.49 -19.90 -4.53
C ASP A 175 8.33 -18.50 -5.15
N PRO A 176 7.84 -18.39 -6.40
CA PRO A 176 7.69 -17.11 -7.07
C PRO A 176 6.57 -16.24 -6.47
N GLY A 177 5.76 -16.82 -5.58
CA GLY A 177 4.53 -16.28 -5.03
C GLY A 177 3.42 -16.18 -6.06
N LYS A 178 2.29 -15.60 -5.64
CA LYS A 178 1.12 -15.42 -6.48
C LYS A 178 1.11 -14.03 -7.10
N ALA A 179 1.13 -13.95 -8.42
CA ALA A 179 0.94 -12.70 -9.16
C ALA A 179 -0.49 -12.17 -8.97
N MET A 180 -0.62 -10.89 -8.62
CA MET A 180 -1.91 -10.19 -8.48
C MET A 180 -2.23 -9.42 -9.76
N THR A 181 -2.48 -10.13 -10.85
CA THR A 181 -2.97 -9.52 -12.09
C THR A 181 -4.46 -9.24 -11.98
N CYS A 182 -4.86 -7.99 -12.25
CA CYS A 182 -6.23 -7.54 -12.03
C CYS A 182 -6.55 -6.25 -12.80
N PRO A 183 -7.81 -6.00 -13.16
CA PRO A 183 -8.22 -4.74 -13.75
C PRO A 183 -8.14 -3.58 -12.75
N ALA A 184 -8.07 -2.35 -13.28
CA ALA A 184 -8.17 -1.13 -12.49
C ALA A 184 -9.42 -1.13 -11.57
N GLY A 185 -9.30 -0.52 -10.40
CA GLY A 185 -10.34 -0.51 -9.36
C GLY A 185 -10.38 -1.76 -8.47
N THR A 186 -9.49 -2.74 -8.71
CA THR A 186 -9.30 -3.87 -7.80
C THR A 186 -8.49 -3.46 -6.58
N ILE A 187 -8.91 -3.91 -5.39
CA ILE A 187 -8.13 -3.82 -4.16
C ILE A 187 -7.49 -5.17 -3.86
N VAL A 188 -6.18 -5.16 -3.60
CA VAL A 188 -5.45 -6.27 -2.99
C VAL A 188 -5.04 -5.82 -1.60
N ALA A 189 -5.60 -6.45 -0.57
CA ALA A 189 -5.29 -6.15 0.82
C ALA A 189 -4.42 -7.26 1.40
N PHE A 190 -3.35 -6.91 2.12
CA PHE A 190 -2.46 -7.89 2.76
C PHE A 190 -1.94 -7.38 4.09
N SER A 191 -1.60 -8.31 4.99
CA SER A 191 -1.02 -7.98 6.28
C SER A 191 0.39 -7.41 6.10
N SER A 192 0.80 -6.52 7.01
CA SER A 192 2.18 -6.02 7.13
C SER A 192 3.19 -7.14 7.37
N GLU A 193 2.73 -8.32 7.75
CA GLU A 193 3.50 -9.55 7.96
C GLU A 193 3.44 -10.51 6.76
N THR A 194 2.78 -10.13 5.66
CA THR A 194 2.76 -10.95 4.44
C THR A 194 3.87 -10.50 3.50
N LEU A 195 4.74 -11.45 3.14
CA LEU A 195 5.79 -11.21 2.16
C LEU A 195 5.16 -10.84 0.82
N HIS A 196 5.61 -9.73 0.25
CA HIS A 196 5.18 -9.28 -1.06
C HIS A 196 6.33 -8.60 -1.78
N ARG A 197 6.22 -8.55 -3.11
CA ARG A 197 7.17 -7.88 -4.00
C ARG A 197 6.43 -7.28 -5.18
N SER A 198 7.14 -6.63 -6.09
CA SER A 198 6.58 -6.35 -7.41
C SER A 198 7.65 -6.35 -8.50
N GLY A 199 7.31 -6.89 -9.67
CA GLY A 199 8.22 -6.98 -10.82
C GLY A 199 8.51 -5.63 -11.49
N PRO A 200 9.46 -5.55 -12.44
CA PRO A 200 9.70 -4.35 -13.23
C PRO A 200 8.49 -3.98 -14.09
N ASN A 201 8.43 -2.73 -14.57
CA ASN A 201 7.46 -2.32 -15.59
C ASN A 201 8.16 -2.23 -16.94
N THR A 202 8.02 -3.26 -17.77
CA THR A 202 8.64 -3.34 -19.09
C THR A 202 7.77 -2.77 -20.21
N THR A 203 6.56 -2.29 -19.88
CA THR A 203 5.62 -1.72 -20.86
C THR A 203 5.91 -0.26 -21.18
N ASP A 204 5.27 0.28 -22.22
CA ASP A 204 5.43 1.67 -22.68
C ASP A 204 4.59 2.70 -21.90
N LYS A 205 3.83 2.25 -20.88
CA LYS A 205 2.99 3.11 -20.04
C LYS A 205 3.40 3.04 -18.57
N PRO A 206 3.20 4.12 -17.80
CA PRO A 206 3.37 4.04 -16.36
C PRO A 206 2.30 3.14 -15.73
N ARG A 207 2.59 2.56 -14.57
CA ARG A 207 1.64 1.82 -13.75
C ARG A 207 1.49 2.49 -12.40
N ARG A 208 0.28 2.96 -12.10
CA ARG A 208 -0.08 3.66 -10.87
C ARG A 208 -0.79 2.73 -9.91
N ALA A 209 -0.49 2.90 -8.64
CA ALA A 209 -1.23 2.29 -7.55
C ALA A 209 -1.37 3.30 -6.42
N TYR A 210 -2.44 3.18 -5.66
CA TYR A 210 -2.59 3.90 -4.40
C TYR A 210 -2.46 2.93 -3.24
N ILE A 211 -1.64 3.28 -2.25
CA ILE A 211 -1.37 2.44 -1.08
C ILE A 211 -1.85 3.21 0.14
N CYS A 212 -2.69 2.59 0.95
CA CYS A 212 -3.07 3.13 2.25
C CYS A 212 -3.00 2.04 3.32
N GLN A 213 -2.48 2.38 4.49
CA GLN A 213 -2.16 1.43 5.55
C GLN A 213 -2.87 1.80 6.85
N TYR A 214 -3.46 0.80 7.48
CA TYR A 214 -4.35 0.95 8.63
C TYR A 214 -3.99 -0.02 9.73
N SER A 215 -3.86 0.49 10.95
CA SER A 215 -3.60 -0.30 12.15
C SER A 215 -4.83 -0.31 13.06
N VAL A 216 -4.99 -1.39 13.85
CA VAL A 216 -6.08 -1.47 14.85
C VAL A 216 -5.92 -0.47 15.98
N GLU A 217 -4.68 -0.03 16.24
CA GLU A 217 -4.34 1.01 17.20
C GLU A 217 -3.30 1.95 16.59
N THR A 218 -3.26 3.20 17.04
CA THR A 218 -2.26 4.17 16.57
C THR A 218 -0.86 3.63 16.82
N ILE A 219 -0.04 3.55 15.77
CA ILE A 219 1.38 3.19 15.90
C ILE A 219 2.12 4.40 16.49
N ILE A 220 2.54 4.28 17.75
CA ILE A 220 3.28 5.31 18.47
C ILE A 220 4.77 5.02 18.34
N ASP A 221 5.53 6.02 17.90
CA ASP A 221 6.98 5.95 17.86
C ASP A 221 7.54 6.02 19.29
N PRO A 222 8.27 5.00 19.76
CA PRO A 222 8.69 4.90 21.16
C PRO A 222 9.71 5.97 21.55
N GLU A 223 10.44 6.56 20.60
CA GLU A 223 11.42 7.60 20.89
C GLU A 223 10.75 8.97 21.08
N THR A 224 9.72 9.25 20.29
CA THR A 224 9.07 10.57 20.27
C THR A 224 7.77 10.65 21.06
N GLY A 225 7.14 9.51 21.35
CA GLY A 225 5.81 9.42 21.95
C GLY A 225 4.68 9.94 21.05
N LYS A 226 4.95 10.17 19.76
CA LYS A 226 4.00 10.68 18.77
C LYS A 226 3.57 9.57 17.81
N PRO A 227 2.42 9.71 17.12
CA PRO A 227 2.10 8.83 16.01
C PRO A 227 3.25 8.76 15.01
N LYS A 228 3.59 7.56 14.53
CA LYS A 228 4.68 7.35 13.55
C LYS A 228 4.53 8.24 12.32
N ARG A 229 3.28 8.48 11.91
CA ARG A 229 2.87 9.35 10.81
C ARG A 229 1.49 9.94 11.14
N TYR A 230 0.41 9.36 10.62
CA TYR A 230 -0.97 9.79 10.91
C TYR A 230 -1.60 8.96 12.04
N ALA A 231 -2.77 9.42 12.50
CA ALA A 231 -3.61 8.74 13.48
C ALA A 231 -5.10 9.06 13.23
N LYS A 232 -5.60 8.85 12.00
CA LYS A 232 -6.99 9.17 11.63
C LYS A 232 -7.84 7.89 11.58
N LYS A 233 -8.88 7.80 12.41
CA LYS A 233 -9.77 6.63 12.45
C LYS A 233 -10.74 6.63 11.27
N VAL A 234 -10.88 5.49 10.60
CA VAL A 234 -11.86 5.28 9.53
C VAL A 234 -13.28 5.36 10.11
N GLY A 235 -14.23 5.93 9.36
CA GLY A 235 -15.59 6.16 9.84
C GLY A 235 -15.80 7.49 10.57
N ASN A 236 -14.79 8.38 10.59
CA ASN A 236 -14.93 9.76 11.06
C ASN A 236 -15.26 10.76 9.94
N SER A 237 -15.92 10.37 8.85
CA SER A 237 -16.54 11.33 7.94
C SER A 237 -17.88 11.82 8.50
N VAL A 238 -17.75 12.84 9.36
CA VAL A 238 -18.71 13.91 9.70
C VAL A 238 -20.09 13.49 10.21
N ALA A 239 -20.24 13.55 11.54
CA ALA A 239 -21.47 14.06 12.12
C ALA A 239 -21.55 15.58 11.82
N ALA A 240 -22.35 15.95 10.83
CA ALA A 240 -23.10 17.21 10.65
C ALA A 240 -23.47 17.40 9.17
#